data_AF-A0A1V5QHM6-F1
#
_entry.id   AF-A0A1V5QHM6-F1
#
_cell.length_a   1.000
_cell.length_b   1.000
_cell.length_c   1.000
_cell.angle_alpha   90.00
_cell.angle_beta   90.00
_cell.angle_gamma   90.00
#
_symmetry.space_group_name_H-M   'P 1'
#
loop_
_entity.id
_entity.type
_entity.pdbx_description
1 polymer ?
#
loop_
_entity_poly.entity_id
_entity_poly.type
_entity_poly.pdbx_seq_one_letter_code
_entity_poly.pdbx_strand_id
1 'polypeptide(L)' 'MKALQSHMSSGVAYYEGEFYNVVRQGRGVPSVPLVILGIED' A
#
# COMPACT_ATOMS: atom_id res chain seq x y z
N MET A 1 6.92 0.17 -2.78
CA MET A 1 7.63 0.37 -1.51
C MET A 1 7.83 1.86 -1.26
N LYS A 2 8.03 2.28 0.00
CA LYS A 2 8.38 3.67 0.33
C LYS A 2 9.69 4.09 -0.34
N ALA A 3 10.60 3.13 -0.52
CA ALA A 3 11.85 3.30 -1.26
C ALA A 3 11.62 3.83 -2.68
N LEU A 4 10.83 3.12 -3.51
CA LEU A 4 10.51 3.57 -4.88
C LEU A 4 9.83 4.95 -4.89
N GLN A 5 8.88 5.19 -3.97
CA GLN A 5 8.16 6.46 -3.88
C GLN A 5 9.11 7.66 -3.65
N SER A 6 10.25 7.46 -2.98
CA SER A 6 11.23 8.53 -2.71
C SER A 6 11.89 9.10 -3.97
N HIS A 7 11.86 8.34 -5.07
CA HIS A 7 12.37 8.75 -6.38
C HIS A 7 11.27 9.29 -7.32
N MET A 8 10.04 9.50 -6.80
CA MET A 8 8.88 9.97 -7.56
C MET A 8 8.47 11.38 -7.16
N SER A 9 7.46 11.95 -7.84
CA SER A 9 6.80 13.18 -7.41
C SER A 9 6.20 13.06 -6.01
N SER A 10 6.06 14.20 -5.33
CA SER A 10 5.48 14.26 -3.98
C SER A 10 4.00 13.82 -3.97
N GLY A 11 3.56 13.22 -2.87
CA GLY A 11 2.16 12.83 -2.64
C GLY A 11 1.74 11.49 -3.26
N VAL A 12 2.63 10.77 -3.94
CA VAL A 12 2.32 9.42 -4.46
C VAL A 12 2.16 8.43 -3.30
N ALA A 13 1.10 7.62 -3.34
CA ALA A 13 0.84 6.56 -2.37
C ALA A 13 1.92 5.46 -2.45
N TYR A 14 2.18 4.79 -1.33
CA TYR A 14 3.19 3.73 -1.24
C TYR A 14 2.65 2.53 -0.48
N TYR A 15 3.25 1.38 -0.74
CA TYR A 15 2.77 0.07 -0.28
C TYR A 15 2.49 0.03 1.23
N GLU A 16 3.43 0.51 2.04
CA GLU A 16 3.35 0.46 3.50
C GLU A 16 2.18 1.31 4.03
N GLY A 17 1.91 2.46 3.41
CA GLY A 17 0.78 3.31 3.75
C GLY A 17 -0.56 2.68 3.37
N GLU A 18 -0.67 2.16 2.14
CA GLU A 18 -1.93 1.57 1.67
C GLU A 18 -2.22 0.21 2.31
N PHE A 19 -1.19 -0.58 2.60
CA PHE A 19 -1.33 -1.82 3.37
C PHE A 19 -1.82 -1.51 4.79
N TYR A 20 -1.25 -0.50 5.45
CA TYR A 20 -1.74 -0.03 6.75
C TYR A 20 -3.19 0.44 6.66
N ASN A 21 -3.57 1.13 5.58
CA ASN A 21 -4.94 1.58 5.35
C ASN A 21 -5.96 0.45 5.24
N VAL A 22 -5.56 -0.71 4.69
CA VAL A 22 -6.40 -1.91 4.61
C VAL A 22 -6.47 -2.62 5.95
N VAL A 23 -5.32 -2.90 6.56
CA VAL A 23 -5.27 -3.65 7.83
C VAL A 23 -6.00 -2.91 8.96
N ARG A 24 -5.93 -1.57 9.00
CA ARG A 24 -6.65 -0.78 10.01
C ARG A 24 -8.17 -0.88 9.93
N GLN A 25 -8.74 -1.35 8.81
CA GLN A 25 -10.19 -1.59 8.70
C GLN A 25 -10.63 -2.85 9.46
N GLY A 26 -9.68 -3.69 9.91
CA GLY A 26 -9.97 -4.96 10.57
C GLY A 26 -9.99 -6.14 9.60
N ARG A 27 -10.14 -7.34 10.17
CA ARG A 27 -10.06 -8.60 9.42
C ARG A 27 -11.29 -8.77 8.52
N GLY A 28 -11.07 -9.24 7.29
CA GLY A 28 -12.15 -9.49 6.32
C GLY A 28 -12.72 -8.24 5.65
N VAL A 29 -12.04 -7.10 5.80
CA VAL A 29 -12.41 -5.84 5.16
C VAL A 29 -11.27 -5.38 4.23
N PRO A 30 -11.54 -5.06 2.95
CA PRO A 30 -12.83 -5.25 2.27
C PRO A 30 -13.16 -6.73 2.07
N SER A 31 -14.44 -7.03 1.79
CA SER A 31 -14.93 -8.40 1.61
C SER A 31 -14.44 -9.06 0.31
N VAL A 32 -13.90 -8.28 -0.62
CA VAL A 32 -13.33 -8.78 -1.86
C VAL A 32 -11.90 -9.29 -1.62
N PRO A 33 -11.52 -10.47 -2.14
CA PRO A 33 -10.14 -10.94 -2.08
C PRO A 33 -9.21 -9.97 -2.81
N LEU A 34 -8.11 -9.58 -2.15
CA LEU A 34 -7.10 -8.68 -2.70
C LEU A 34 -5.71 -9.32 -2.64
N VAL A 35 -4.88 -8.97 -3.63
CA VAL A 35 -3.43 -9.15 -3.58
C VAL A 35 -2.82 -7.77 -3.75
N ILE A 36 -2.09 -7.30 -2.75
CA ILE A 36 -1.37 -6.02 -2.78
C ILE A 36 0.11 -6.33 -2.92
N LEU A 37 0.75 -5.82 -3.97
CA LEU A 37 2.16 -6.06 -4.26
C LEU A 37 2.95 -4.77 -4.05
N GLY A 38 3.98 -4.84 -3.22
CA GLY A 38 5.00 -3.80 -3.13
C GLY A 38 6.08 -4.07 -4.16
N ILE A 39 6.37 -3.07 -5.00
CA ILE A 39 7.50 -3.11 -5.93
C ILE A 39 8.57 -2.10 -5.54
N GLU A 40 9.79 -2.41 -5.94
CA GLU A 40 10.99 -1.58 -5.87
C GLU A 40 11.86 -1.86 -7.10
N ASP A 41 12.82 -0.99 -7.37
CA ASP A 41 13.81 -1.16 -8.45
C ASP A 41 14.91 -2.15 -8.07
#